data_AF-A0A947HD51-F1
#
_entry.id   AF-A0A947HD51-F1
#
_cell.length_a   1.000
_cell.length_b   1.000
_cell.length_c   1.000
_cell.angle_alpha   90.00
_cell.angle_beta   90.00
_cell.angle_gamma   90.00
#
_symmetry.space_group_name_H-M   'P 1'
#
loop_
_entity.id
_entity.type
_entity.pdbx_description
1 polymer ?
#
loop_
_entity_poly.entity_id
_entity_poly.type
_entity_poly.pdbx_seq_one_letter_code
_entity_poly.pdbx_strand_id
1 'polypeptide(L)'
;MKIHQLKTLHTPDAAEMPVIQIESEQDYHDLLQSILATDYYGSAYFQRHSGYRRGKVKIRNLFISTVVDFLQPTAILELGCGRGDILAPFCQNPQLQVKGIEFSQGALAFAPDAVKAVIDLGPIETVLENYQAQGLRFDTLLGFDIWEHLLPQSLASTRVQLLSCCAANALFYFVIPAYGHDRVFGETFPLELAENRQALAEHQPFAYLLADQLDPPIPAMGHLTWSSSRWWEDFFAQAGLVREVELEKQLHAHFDFIFQASLRSFFVFRMPTPEAQQRVETILARPFAGLRKWQKVFEFYGCMRKLQASLGPH
;
A
#
# COMPACT_ATOMS: atom_id res chain seq x y z
N MET A 1 2.38 -22.59 15.34
CA MET A 1 2.63 -22.52 13.89
C MET A 1 2.90 -23.91 13.34
N LYS A 2 2.17 -24.30 12.28
CA LYS A 2 2.38 -25.56 11.56
C LYS A 2 2.70 -25.28 10.10
N ILE A 3 3.54 -26.14 9.51
CA ILE A 3 3.85 -26.11 8.08
C ILE A 3 3.19 -27.32 7.42
N HIS A 4 2.45 -27.06 6.35
CA HIS A 4 1.73 -28.06 5.56
C HIS A 4 2.17 -27.98 4.09
N GLN A 5 1.85 -29.02 3.32
CA GLN A 5 1.88 -29.01 1.87
C GLN A 5 0.43 -29.13 1.40
N LEU A 6 -0.08 -28.13 0.68
CA LEU A 6 -1.47 -28.08 0.24
C LEU A 6 -1.55 -27.74 -1.24
N LYS A 7 -2.63 -28.17 -1.90
CA LYS A 7 -2.90 -27.80 -3.30
C LYS A 7 -3.61 -26.47 -3.38
N THR A 8 -3.24 -25.63 -4.35
CA THR A 8 -3.96 -24.39 -4.64
C THR A 8 -5.21 -24.65 -5.46
N LEU A 9 -6.24 -23.82 -5.28
CA LEU A 9 -7.51 -23.94 -5.99
C LEU A 9 -7.38 -23.69 -7.50
N HIS A 10 -6.42 -22.85 -7.92
CA HIS A 10 -6.26 -22.45 -9.32
C HIS A 10 -5.47 -23.42 -10.17
N THR A 11 -4.72 -24.33 -9.54
CA THR A 11 -3.90 -25.30 -10.26
C THR A 11 -4.01 -26.67 -9.58
N PRO A 12 -5.16 -27.37 -9.72
CA PRO A 12 -5.38 -28.66 -9.04
C PRO A 12 -4.39 -29.77 -9.46
N ASP A 13 -3.79 -29.60 -10.64
CA ASP A 13 -2.75 -30.46 -11.20
C ASP A 13 -1.32 -29.98 -10.90
N ALA A 14 -1.13 -28.81 -10.27
CA ALA A 14 0.21 -28.35 -9.87
C ALA A 14 0.73 -29.12 -8.66
N ALA A 15 2.04 -29.04 -8.47
CA ALA A 15 2.70 -29.48 -7.26
C ALA A 15 2.06 -28.81 -6.04
N GLU A 16 1.99 -29.56 -4.94
CA GLU A 16 1.61 -29.00 -3.64
C GLU A 16 2.55 -27.83 -3.31
N MET A 17 1.95 -26.75 -2.81
CA MET A 17 2.67 -25.56 -2.39
C MET A 17 2.86 -25.59 -0.87
N PRO A 18 4.00 -25.09 -0.40
CA PRO A 18 4.23 -24.94 1.03
C PRO A 18 3.27 -23.91 1.61
N VAL A 19 2.61 -24.29 2.71
CA VAL A 19 1.64 -23.44 3.43
C VAL A 19 2.02 -23.34 4.90
N ILE A 20 1.94 -22.13 5.45
CA ILE A 20 2.06 -21.85 6.88
C ILE A 20 0.64 -21.72 7.45
N GLN A 21 0.35 -22.48 8.50
CA GLN A 21 -0.86 -22.33 9.30
C GLN A 21 -0.56 -21.54 10.57
N ILE A 22 -1.29 -20.44 10.74
CA ILE A 22 -1.37 -19.63 11.94
C ILE A 22 -2.35 -20.28 12.91
N GLU A 23 -1.90 -20.54 14.13
CA GLU A 23 -2.69 -21.13 15.21
C GLU A 23 -2.83 -20.18 16.41
N SER A 24 -1.95 -19.19 16.53
CA SER A 24 -1.95 -18.23 17.64
C SER A 24 -1.33 -16.89 17.26
N GLU A 25 -1.56 -15.86 18.08
CA GLU A 25 -0.93 -14.54 17.91
C GLU A 25 0.61 -14.59 17.99
N GLN A 26 1.16 -15.55 18.73
CA GLN A 26 2.61 -15.75 18.82
C GLN A 26 3.20 -16.11 17.45
N ASP A 27 2.46 -16.85 16.62
CA ASP A 27 2.94 -17.26 15.29
C ASP A 27 3.22 -16.04 14.39
N TYR A 28 2.39 -14.98 14.47
CA TYR A 28 2.66 -13.74 13.72
C TYR A 28 3.96 -13.06 14.16
N HIS A 29 4.27 -13.09 15.46
CA HIS A 29 5.52 -12.54 15.97
C HIS A 29 6.71 -13.38 15.49
N ASP A 30 6.61 -14.70 15.53
CA ASP A 30 7.67 -15.60 15.07
C ASP A 30 7.94 -15.43 13.56
N LEU A 31 6.89 -15.22 12.76
CA LEU A 31 7.01 -14.89 11.33
C LEU A 31 7.66 -13.53 11.10
N LEU A 32 7.26 -12.49 11.84
CA LEU A 32 7.91 -11.18 11.74
C LEU A 32 9.39 -11.27 12.13
N GLN A 33 9.73 -11.98 13.20
CA GLN A 33 11.12 -12.20 13.60
C GLN A 33 11.89 -12.95 12.51
N SER A 34 11.27 -13.92 11.84
CA SER A 34 11.88 -14.62 10.71
C SER A 34 12.20 -13.67 9.55
N ILE A 35 11.22 -12.84 9.14
CA ILE A 35 11.38 -11.79 8.11
C ILE A 35 12.53 -10.84 8.45
N LEU A 36 12.60 -10.37 9.69
CA LEU A 36 13.62 -9.44 10.16
C LEU A 36 15.00 -10.10 10.25
N ALA A 37 15.09 -11.31 10.79
CA ALA A 37 16.34 -12.03 10.99
C ALA A 37 17.02 -12.45 9.68
N THR A 38 16.24 -12.68 8.62
CA THR A 38 16.78 -13.04 7.30
C THR A 38 17.10 -11.85 6.41
N ASP A 39 16.88 -10.61 6.86
CA ASP A 39 16.90 -9.42 6.02
C ASP A 39 16.01 -9.62 4.76
N TYR A 40 14.80 -10.16 4.96
CA TYR A 40 13.92 -10.53 3.83
C TYR A 40 13.60 -9.29 2.97
N TYR A 41 13.42 -8.13 3.58
CA TYR A 41 13.29 -6.84 2.89
C TYR A 41 14.62 -6.12 2.68
N GLY A 42 15.69 -6.87 2.45
CA GLY A 42 17.00 -6.35 2.10
C GLY A 42 17.09 -5.90 0.63
N SER A 43 18.26 -5.38 0.24
CA SER A 43 18.49 -4.92 -1.14
C SER A 43 18.25 -6.01 -2.21
N ALA A 44 18.52 -7.28 -1.88
CA ALA A 44 18.33 -8.40 -2.81
C ALA A 44 16.85 -8.61 -3.15
N TYR A 45 15.96 -8.51 -2.15
CA TYR A 45 14.52 -8.62 -2.36
C TYR A 45 14.00 -7.51 -3.28
N PHE A 46 14.35 -6.27 -3.00
CA PHE A 46 13.91 -5.13 -3.82
C PHE A 46 14.44 -5.22 -5.26
N GLN A 47 15.65 -5.72 -5.47
CA GLN A 47 16.17 -5.97 -6.81
C GLN A 47 15.39 -7.06 -7.55
N ARG A 48 15.08 -8.17 -6.87
CA ARG A 48 14.43 -9.34 -7.46
C ARG A 48 12.94 -9.14 -7.69
N HIS A 49 12.20 -8.74 -6.66
CA HIS A 49 10.73 -8.70 -6.66
C HIS A 49 10.20 -7.32 -7.03
N SER A 50 10.86 -6.27 -6.55
CA SER A 50 10.43 -4.91 -6.87
C SER A 50 11.12 -4.36 -8.12
N GLY A 51 12.10 -5.04 -8.72
CA GLY A 51 12.83 -4.53 -9.88
C GLY A 51 13.57 -3.21 -9.59
N TYR A 52 13.89 -2.94 -8.32
CA TYR A 52 14.69 -1.79 -7.95
C TYR A 52 16.08 -1.97 -8.53
N ARG A 53 16.51 -1.02 -9.34
CA ARG A 53 17.86 -0.98 -9.87
C ARG A 53 18.37 0.43 -9.66
N ARG A 54 19.58 0.57 -9.11
CA ARG A 54 20.26 1.87 -8.98
C ARG A 54 20.22 2.57 -10.32
N GLY A 55 19.71 3.79 -10.47
CA GLY A 55 19.62 4.45 -11.78
C GLY A 55 18.34 4.16 -12.60
N LYS A 56 17.37 3.40 -12.07
CA LYS A 56 16.05 3.23 -12.69
C LYS A 56 14.92 3.52 -11.73
N VAL A 57 13.95 4.29 -12.22
CA VAL A 57 12.72 4.61 -11.51
C VAL A 57 11.57 3.81 -12.12
N LYS A 58 10.60 3.37 -11.31
CA LYS A 58 9.41 2.66 -11.83
C LYS A 58 8.49 3.65 -12.55
N ILE A 59 8.58 3.71 -13.88
CA ILE A 59 7.66 4.50 -14.73
C ILE A 59 6.20 4.19 -14.40
N ARG A 60 5.89 2.97 -13.99
CA ARG A 60 4.53 2.56 -13.65
C ARG A 60 3.93 3.33 -12.47
N ASN A 61 4.78 3.75 -11.53
CA ASN A 61 4.36 4.53 -10.37
C ASN A 61 3.91 5.94 -10.77
N LEU A 62 4.25 6.42 -11.99
CA LEU A 62 3.70 7.68 -12.54
C LEU A 62 2.19 7.70 -12.59
N PHE A 63 1.57 6.56 -12.92
CA PHE A 63 0.12 6.47 -13.02
C PHE A 63 -0.53 6.54 -11.65
N ILE A 64 0.11 5.95 -10.63
CA ILE A 64 -0.32 6.07 -9.24
C ILE A 64 -0.15 7.53 -8.78
N SER A 65 1.00 8.16 -9.03
CA SER A 65 1.18 9.59 -8.75
C SER A 65 0.12 10.44 -9.45
N THR A 66 -0.31 10.08 -10.66
CA THR A 66 -1.40 10.79 -11.37
C THR A 66 -2.76 10.63 -10.66
N VAL A 67 -3.05 9.46 -10.09
CA VAL A 67 -4.22 9.27 -9.22
C VAL A 67 -4.09 10.15 -7.98
N VAL A 68 -2.93 10.16 -7.33
CA VAL A 68 -2.69 10.98 -6.13
C VAL A 68 -2.86 12.47 -6.44
N ASP A 69 -2.32 12.98 -7.55
CA ASP A 69 -2.51 14.37 -8.00
C ASP A 69 -4.00 14.72 -8.22
N PHE A 70 -4.77 13.75 -8.74
CA PHE A 70 -6.22 13.92 -8.92
C PHE A 70 -6.96 14.09 -7.58
N LEU A 71 -6.46 13.50 -6.49
CA LEU A 71 -7.00 13.71 -5.14
C LEU A 71 -6.73 15.13 -4.61
N GLN A 72 -5.91 15.93 -5.30
CA GLN A 72 -5.62 17.31 -4.96
C GLN A 72 -4.96 17.49 -3.58
N PRO A 73 -3.86 16.80 -3.30
CA PRO A 73 -3.19 16.90 -2.01
C PRO A 73 -2.65 18.30 -1.78
N THR A 74 -2.62 18.73 -0.53
CA THR A 74 -1.76 19.82 -0.05
C THR A 74 -0.68 19.30 0.90
N ALA A 75 -0.94 18.16 1.56
CA ALA A 75 -0.01 17.47 2.43
C ALA A 75 -0.13 15.94 2.28
N ILE A 76 0.92 15.31 1.75
CA ILE A 76 0.98 13.88 1.46
C ILE A 76 1.76 13.14 2.54
N LEU A 77 1.21 12.01 2.99
CA LEU A 77 1.92 11.00 3.77
C LEU A 77 1.79 9.63 3.08
N GLU A 78 2.90 8.96 2.79
CA GLU A 78 2.90 7.58 2.29
C GLU A 78 3.50 6.62 3.33
N LEU A 79 2.74 5.59 3.70
CA LEU A 79 3.18 4.50 4.57
C LEU A 79 3.83 3.39 3.74
N GLY A 80 5.04 2.96 4.12
CA GLY A 80 5.78 1.95 3.37
C GLY A 80 6.18 2.45 1.99
N CYS A 81 6.76 3.66 1.91
CA CYS A 81 7.00 4.32 0.63
C CYS A 81 8.12 3.68 -0.23
N GLY A 82 8.83 2.69 0.31
CA GLY A 82 9.97 2.05 -0.33
C GLY A 82 11.05 3.09 -0.63
N ARG A 83 11.37 3.25 -1.92
CA ARG A 83 12.30 4.31 -2.36
C ARG A 83 11.65 5.66 -2.68
N GLY A 84 10.34 5.80 -2.47
CA GLY A 84 9.55 7.01 -2.71
C GLY A 84 9.33 7.34 -4.19
N ASP A 85 9.27 6.33 -5.07
CA ASP A 85 9.00 6.51 -6.51
C ASP A 85 7.66 7.26 -6.75
N ILE A 86 6.67 7.10 -5.86
CA ILE A 86 5.35 7.78 -5.95
C ILE A 86 5.42 9.22 -5.44
N LEU A 87 6.22 9.48 -4.39
CA LEU A 87 6.43 10.82 -3.81
C LEU A 87 7.29 11.74 -4.67
N ALA A 88 8.19 11.17 -5.47
CA ALA A 88 9.22 11.93 -6.17
C ALA A 88 8.69 13.10 -7.03
N PRO A 89 7.58 12.96 -7.79
CA PRO A 89 7.02 14.08 -8.53
C PRO A 89 6.55 15.24 -7.64
N PHE A 90 6.05 14.93 -6.44
CA PHE A 90 5.52 15.93 -5.51
C PHE A 90 6.61 16.69 -4.75
N CYS A 91 7.78 16.07 -4.54
CA CYS A 91 8.94 16.71 -3.90
C CYS A 91 9.48 17.93 -4.67
N GLN A 92 9.07 18.11 -5.93
CA GLN A 92 9.44 19.29 -6.74
C GLN A 92 8.56 20.51 -6.47
N ASN A 93 7.44 20.35 -5.76
CA ASN A 93 6.53 21.44 -5.46
C ASN A 93 6.77 21.95 -4.02
N PRO A 94 7.37 23.13 -3.83
CA PRO A 94 7.66 23.67 -2.50
C PRO A 94 6.40 24.05 -1.71
N GLN A 95 5.22 24.07 -2.33
CA GLN A 95 3.94 24.33 -1.67
C GLN A 95 3.28 23.05 -1.11
N LEU A 96 3.79 21.87 -1.47
CA LEU A 96 3.30 20.59 -0.95
C LEU A 96 4.16 20.13 0.21
N GLN A 97 3.51 19.83 1.33
CA GLN A 97 4.15 19.04 2.38
C GLN A 97 4.16 17.58 1.93
N VAL A 98 5.33 16.97 1.84
CA VAL A 98 5.48 15.57 1.43
C VAL A 98 6.26 14.84 2.51
N LYS A 99 5.73 13.72 2.98
CA LYS A 99 6.40 12.80 3.89
C LYS A 99 6.20 11.36 3.46
N GLY A 100 7.23 10.55 3.69
CA GLY A 100 7.17 9.10 3.55
C GLY A 100 7.67 8.43 4.82
N ILE A 101 7.14 7.24 5.13
CA ILE A 101 7.65 6.39 6.19
C ILE A 101 8.12 5.09 5.56
N GLU A 102 9.34 4.68 5.87
CA GLU A 102 9.91 3.42 5.41
C GLU A 102 10.66 2.74 6.54
N PHE A 103 10.60 1.40 6.64
CA PHE A 103 11.33 0.64 7.65
C PHE A 103 12.66 0.09 7.09
N SER A 104 12.69 -0.27 5.79
CA SER A 104 13.83 -0.90 5.15
C SER A 104 14.90 0.12 4.73
N GLN A 105 16.05 0.04 5.39
CA GLN A 105 17.27 0.71 4.91
C GLN A 105 17.65 0.27 3.49
N GLY A 106 17.39 -0.99 3.14
CA GLY A 106 17.63 -1.55 1.82
C GLY A 106 16.84 -0.85 0.72
N ALA A 107 15.58 -0.49 0.98
CA ALA A 107 14.77 0.32 0.06
C ALA A 107 15.32 1.75 -0.07
N LEU A 108 15.61 2.37 1.07
CA LEU A 108 16.09 3.76 1.13
C LEU A 108 17.45 3.92 0.45
N ALA A 109 18.31 2.90 0.44
CA ALA A 109 19.58 2.92 -0.30
C ALA A 109 19.41 3.21 -1.80
N PHE A 110 18.26 2.87 -2.40
CA PHE A 110 17.94 3.14 -3.80
C PHE A 110 17.15 4.45 -4.02
N ALA A 111 16.74 5.14 -2.95
CA ALA A 111 16.00 6.37 -3.05
C ALA A 111 16.89 7.52 -3.56
N PRO A 112 16.40 8.38 -4.46
CA PRO A 112 17.06 9.63 -4.83
C PRO A 112 17.17 10.57 -3.62
N ASP A 113 18.24 11.36 -3.56
CA ASP A 113 18.52 12.19 -2.37
C ASP A 113 17.42 13.20 -2.04
N ALA A 114 16.81 13.81 -3.07
CA ALA A 114 15.68 14.72 -2.89
C ALA A 114 14.46 14.03 -2.25
N VAL A 115 14.28 12.73 -2.50
CA VAL A 115 13.18 11.94 -1.94
C VAL A 115 13.56 11.40 -0.56
N LYS A 116 14.82 10.96 -0.37
CA LYS A 116 15.35 10.56 0.95
C LYS A 116 15.13 11.64 2.00
N ALA A 117 15.29 12.92 1.64
CA ALA A 117 15.12 14.05 2.54
C ALA A 117 13.69 14.19 3.12
N VAL A 118 12.69 13.57 2.50
CA VAL A 118 11.30 13.58 2.97
C VAL A 118 10.85 12.26 3.58
N ILE A 119 11.71 11.23 3.59
CA ILE A 119 11.41 9.91 4.15
C ILE A 119 12.02 9.82 5.54
N ASP A 120 11.18 9.53 6.53
CA ASP A 120 11.62 9.22 7.89
C ASP A 120 11.70 7.68 8.05
N LEU A 121 12.89 7.20 8.43
CA LEU A 121 13.19 5.78 8.56
C LEU A 121 12.80 5.28 9.96
N GLY A 122 11.94 4.26 10.04
CA GLY A 122 11.61 3.60 11.30
C GLY A 122 10.28 2.85 11.30
N PRO A 123 9.89 2.25 12.44
CA PRO A 123 8.56 1.68 12.62
C PRO A 123 7.49 2.75 12.41
N ILE A 124 6.42 2.40 11.68
CA ILE A 124 5.34 3.34 11.31
C ILE A 124 4.80 4.06 12.53
N GLU A 125 4.52 3.32 13.60
CA GLU A 125 3.93 3.87 14.81
C GLU A 125 4.82 4.94 15.46
N THR A 126 6.10 4.63 15.67
CA THR A 126 7.07 5.57 16.23
C THR A 126 7.21 6.85 15.39
N VAL A 127 7.20 6.73 14.05
CA VAL A 127 7.31 7.89 13.18
C VAL A 127 6.03 8.73 13.20
N LEU A 128 4.85 8.10 13.24
CA LEU A 128 3.56 8.80 13.37
C LEU A 128 3.44 9.54 14.71
N GLU A 129 3.88 8.94 15.82
CA GLU A 129 3.93 9.61 17.13
C GLU A 129 4.80 10.87 17.07
N ASN A 130 5.96 10.79 16.42
CA ASN A 130 6.84 11.94 16.22
C ASN A 130 6.18 13.03 15.35
N TYR A 131 5.45 12.66 14.30
CA TYR A 131 4.71 13.61 13.47
C TYR A 131 3.58 14.28 14.24
N GLN A 132 2.85 13.52 15.04
CA GLN A 132 1.80 14.03 15.91
C GLN A 132 2.37 15.06 16.90
N ALA A 133 3.49 14.73 17.56
CA ALA A 133 4.17 15.62 18.50
C ALA A 133 4.68 16.92 17.84
N GLN A 134 5.06 16.86 16.57
CA GLN A 134 5.46 18.02 15.76
C GLN A 134 4.25 18.82 15.23
N GLY A 135 3.02 18.36 15.46
CA GLY A 135 1.81 19.01 14.93
C GLY A 135 1.63 18.84 13.43
N LEU A 136 2.33 17.91 12.79
CA LEU A 136 2.18 17.66 11.36
C LEU A 136 0.79 17.08 11.07
N ARG A 137 0.15 17.57 10.01
CA ARG A 137 -1.14 17.09 9.53
C ARG A 137 -1.09 16.85 8.03
N PHE A 138 -1.78 15.81 7.58
CA PHE A 138 -1.80 15.37 6.18
C PHE A 138 -3.22 15.26 5.68
N ASP A 139 -3.47 15.70 4.45
CA ASP A 139 -4.77 15.60 3.81
C ASP A 139 -4.85 14.46 2.79
N THR A 140 -3.73 13.88 2.37
CA THR A 140 -3.72 12.70 1.50
C THR A 140 -2.79 11.66 2.08
N LEU A 141 -3.36 10.53 2.50
CA LEU A 141 -2.65 9.44 3.13
C LEU A 141 -2.65 8.23 2.20
N LEU A 142 -1.48 7.68 1.96
CA LEU A 142 -1.25 6.63 0.98
C LEU A 142 -0.69 5.39 1.69
N GLY A 143 -1.01 4.22 1.16
CA GLY A 143 -0.45 2.95 1.60
C GLY A 143 -0.57 1.94 0.48
N PHE A 144 0.55 1.48 -0.04
CA PHE A 144 0.60 0.57 -1.18
C PHE A 144 1.26 -0.72 -0.75
N ASP A 145 0.48 -1.79 -0.66
CA ASP A 145 0.95 -3.11 -0.23
C ASP A 145 1.75 -3.00 1.09
N ILE A 146 1.15 -2.38 2.11
CA ILE A 146 1.77 -2.15 3.43
C ILE A 146 0.95 -2.72 4.58
N TRP A 147 -0.39 -2.68 4.49
CA TRP A 147 -1.27 -3.07 5.58
C TRP A 147 -1.17 -4.57 5.89
N GLU A 148 -1.00 -5.39 4.87
CA GLU A 148 -0.79 -6.83 4.98
C GLU A 148 0.56 -7.21 5.61
N HIS A 149 1.52 -6.29 5.66
CA HIS A 149 2.84 -6.51 6.28
C HIS A 149 2.87 -6.16 7.76
N LEU A 150 1.81 -5.53 8.28
CA LEU A 150 1.71 -5.21 9.69
C LEU A 150 1.21 -6.42 10.48
N LEU A 151 1.67 -6.49 11.73
CA LEU A 151 1.14 -7.45 12.68
C LEU A 151 -0.36 -7.19 12.91
N PRO A 152 -1.22 -8.23 12.87
CA PRO A 152 -2.66 -8.07 13.07
C PRO A 152 -3.03 -7.28 14.33
N GLN A 153 -2.33 -7.53 15.45
CA GLN A 153 -2.55 -6.85 16.72
C GLN A 153 -2.10 -5.38 16.71
N SER A 154 -1.15 -5.00 15.85
CA SER A 154 -0.67 -3.62 15.69
C SER A 154 -1.51 -2.81 14.70
N LEU A 155 -2.32 -3.46 13.87
CA LEU A 155 -3.15 -2.77 12.87
C LEU A 155 -4.04 -1.70 13.51
N ALA A 156 -4.70 -2.02 14.62
CA ALA A 156 -5.60 -1.10 15.29
C ALA A 156 -4.86 0.12 15.88
N SER A 157 -3.71 -0.09 16.55
CA SER A 157 -2.90 1.01 17.09
C SER A 157 -2.29 1.87 15.99
N THR A 158 -1.74 1.25 14.94
CA THR A 158 -1.20 1.95 13.78
C THR A 158 -2.26 2.82 13.12
N ARG A 159 -3.48 2.31 12.97
CA ARG A 159 -4.61 3.08 12.43
C ARG A 159 -4.98 4.27 13.33
N VAL A 160 -5.05 4.08 14.65
CA VAL A 160 -5.33 5.19 15.59
C VAL A 160 -4.26 6.28 15.49
N GLN A 161 -2.99 5.91 15.42
CA GLN A 161 -1.89 6.86 15.28
C GLN A 161 -1.91 7.56 13.93
N LEU A 162 -2.25 6.85 12.85
CA LEU A 162 -2.40 7.43 11.52
C LEU A 162 -3.46 8.54 11.53
N LEU A 163 -4.63 8.25 12.12
CA LEU A 163 -5.74 9.20 12.22
C LEU A 163 -5.39 10.44 13.05
N SER A 164 -4.47 10.32 14.03
CA SER A 164 -4.00 11.46 14.82
C SER A 164 -3.21 12.50 14.00
N CYS A 165 -2.69 12.09 12.84
CA CYS A 165 -1.96 12.93 11.90
C CYS A 165 -2.84 13.42 10.73
N CYS A 166 -4.14 13.12 10.72
CA CYS A 166 -5.01 13.53 9.62
C CYS A 166 -5.50 14.97 9.76
N ALA A 167 -5.51 15.70 8.65
CA ALA A 167 -6.27 16.94 8.50
C ALA A 167 -7.77 16.65 8.45
N ALA A 168 -8.60 17.66 8.71
CA ALA A 168 -10.05 17.51 8.66
C ALA A 168 -10.55 17.07 7.28
N ASN A 169 -9.92 17.53 6.19
CA ASN A 169 -10.28 17.19 4.81
C ASN A 169 -9.57 15.92 4.26
N ALA A 170 -9.06 15.05 5.14
CA ALA A 170 -8.20 13.97 4.72
C ALA A 170 -8.91 12.87 3.92
N LEU A 171 -8.23 12.43 2.86
CA LEU A 171 -8.55 11.27 2.03
C LEU A 171 -7.44 10.23 2.13
N PHE A 172 -7.82 8.97 2.03
CA PHE A 172 -6.92 7.83 2.08
C PHE A 172 -7.00 7.07 0.76
N TYR A 173 -5.86 6.71 0.18
CA TYR A 173 -5.77 5.87 -1.01
C TYR A 173 -4.90 4.66 -0.68
N PHE A 174 -5.54 3.51 -0.51
CA PHE A 174 -4.87 2.29 -0.11
C PHE A 174 -4.97 1.22 -1.19
N VAL A 175 -3.84 0.66 -1.61
CA VAL A 175 -3.78 -0.57 -2.40
C VAL A 175 -3.47 -1.70 -1.43
N ILE A 176 -4.35 -2.69 -1.35
CA ILE A 176 -4.27 -3.79 -0.40
C ILE A 176 -4.67 -5.08 -1.12
N PRO A 177 -3.93 -6.19 -0.98
CA PRO A 177 -4.39 -7.49 -1.46
C PRO A 177 -5.66 -7.90 -0.70
N ALA A 178 -6.80 -7.80 -1.40
CA ALA A 178 -8.12 -7.98 -0.83
C ALA A 178 -8.83 -9.15 -1.54
N TYR A 179 -9.00 -10.24 -0.80
CA TYR A 179 -9.45 -11.51 -1.37
C TYR A 179 -10.97 -11.56 -1.54
N GLY A 180 -11.41 -12.20 -2.62
CA GLY A 180 -12.82 -12.35 -2.98
C GLY A 180 -13.42 -11.16 -3.72
N HIS A 181 -14.74 -11.17 -3.88
CA HIS A 181 -15.46 -10.18 -4.66
C HIS A 181 -15.65 -8.86 -3.90
N ASP A 182 -15.20 -7.76 -4.50
CA ASP A 182 -15.50 -6.40 -4.08
C ASP A 182 -16.54 -5.73 -5.00
N ARG A 183 -17.38 -4.87 -4.42
CA ARG A 183 -18.48 -4.20 -5.15
C ARG A 183 -18.03 -3.14 -6.17
N VAL A 184 -16.77 -2.71 -6.12
CA VAL A 184 -16.23 -1.68 -7.02
C VAL A 184 -15.31 -2.30 -8.07
N PHE A 185 -14.31 -3.05 -7.62
CA PHE A 185 -13.27 -3.61 -8.51
C PHE A 185 -13.45 -5.10 -8.85
N GLY A 186 -14.54 -5.73 -8.39
CA GLY A 186 -14.78 -7.14 -8.61
C GLY A 186 -13.82 -8.04 -7.83
N GLU A 187 -13.45 -9.19 -8.39
CA GLU A 187 -12.51 -10.11 -7.76
C GLU A 187 -11.13 -9.96 -8.41
N THR A 188 -10.21 -9.29 -7.70
CA THR A 188 -8.82 -9.12 -8.13
C THR A 188 -7.92 -10.24 -7.58
N PHE A 189 -8.15 -10.63 -6.32
CA PHE A 189 -7.44 -11.70 -5.64
C PHE A 189 -8.44 -12.83 -5.33
N PRO A 190 -8.52 -13.86 -6.19
CA PRO A 190 -9.39 -14.99 -5.92
C PRO A 190 -8.88 -15.81 -4.73
N LEU A 191 -9.76 -16.61 -4.12
CA LEU A 191 -9.39 -17.50 -3.03
C LEU A 191 -8.37 -18.56 -3.52
N GLU A 192 -7.16 -18.55 -2.95
CA GLU A 192 -6.08 -19.44 -3.38
C GLU A 192 -6.10 -20.81 -2.67
N LEU A 193 -6.51 -20.85 -1.40
CA LEU A 193 -6.51 -22.03 -0.54
C LEU A 193 -7.93 -22.37 -0.07
N ALA A 194 -8.34 -23.63 -0.23
CA ALA A 194 -9.70 -24.08 0.11
C ALA A 194 -9.99 -23.98 1.62
N GLU A 195 -8.95 -24.13 2.42
CA GLU A 195 -8.95 -24.09 3.88
C GLU A 195 -9.35 -22.71 4.41
N ASN A 196 -9.13 -21.65 3.62
CA ASN A 196 -9.55 -20.29 3.95
C ASN A 196 -11.00 -19.97 3.55
N ARG A 197 -11.75 -20.92 2.96
CA ARG A 197 -13.12 -20.67 2.47
C ARG A 197 -14.07 -20.21 3.57
N GLN A 198 -13.99 -20.82 4.75
CA GLN A 198 -14.83 -20.43 5.88
C GLN A 198 -14.49 -19.01 6.35
N ALA A 199 -13.19 -18.71 6.53
CA ALA A 199 -12.75 -17.37 6.91
C ALA A 199 -13.16 -16.30 5.89
N LEU A 200 -13.11 -16.61 4.58
CA LEU A 200 -13.62 -15.71 3.54
C LEU A 200 -15.13 -15.43 3.71
N ALA A 201 -15.92 -16.46 3.96
CA ALA A 201 -17.38 -16.34 4.15
C ALA A 201 -17.76 -15.58 5.44
N GLU A 202 -16.96 -15.74 6.49
CA GLU A 202 -17.14 -15.06 7.79
C GLU A 202 -16.43 -13.70 7.87
N HIS A 203 -15.81 -13.28 6.76
CA HIS A 203 -15.00 -12.05 6.66
C HIS A 203 -13.96 -11.95 7.78
N GLN A 204 -13.23 -13.03 8.03
CA GLN A 204 -12.13 -13.10 9.00
C GLN A 204 -10.77 -13.13 8.30
N PRO A 205 -9.68 -12.72 8.97
CA PRO A 205 -8.33 -12.98 8.51
C PRO A 205 -8.09 -14.47 8.27
N PHE A 206 -7.27 -14.76 7.26
CA PHE A 206 -6.96 -16.13 6.85
C PHE A 206 -5.89 -16.74 7.75
N ALA A 207 -6.12 -17.99 8.15
CA ALA A 207 -5.19 -18.74 8.98
C ALA A 207 -4.13 -19.48 8.15
N TYR A 208 -4.37 -19.71 6.87
CA TYR A 208 -3.44 -20.42 5.97
C TYR A 208 -2.83 -19.44 4.97
N LEU A 209 -1.50 -19.34 4.97
CA LEU A 209 -0.74 -18.44 4.12
C LEU A 209 0.19 -19.25 3.23
N LEU A 210 0.30 -18.93 1.93
CA LEU A 210 1.36 -19.49 1.11
C LEU A 210 2.73 -19.08 1.68
N ALA A 211 3.76 -19.90 1.48
CA ALA A 211 5.10 -19.63 1.97
C ALA A 211 6.11 -19.43 0.82
N ASP A 212 6.96 -18.41 0.92
CA ASP A 212 8.14 -18.26 0.06
C ASP A 212 9.31 -19.10 0.58
N GLN A 213 9.39 -19.29 1.90
CA GLN A 213 10.45 -20.01 2.58
C GLN A 213 9.89 -20.78 3.78
N LEU A 214 10.43 -21.97 4.06
CA LEU A 214 9.98 -22.82 5.17
C LEU A 214 10.94 -22.83 6.38
N ASP A 215 12.21 -22.53 6.17
CA ASP A 215 13.23 -22.55 7.23
C ASP A 215 14.24 -21.38 7.08
N PRO A 216 14.13 -20.32 7.92
CA PRO A 216 12.98 -20.02 8.76
C PRO A 216 11.71 -19.75 7.91
N PRO A 217 10.51 -19.90 8.48
CA PRO A 217 9.26 -19.72 7.75
C PRO A 217 9.02 -18.24 7.39
N ILE A 218 8.73 -17.98 6.12
CA ILE A 218 8.39 -16.66 5.60
C ILE A 218 7.16 -16.79 4.69
N PRO A 219 6.04 -16.11 5.00
CA PRO A 219 4.86 -16.14 4.15
C PRO A 219 5.16 -15.48 2.81
N ALA A 220 4.36 -15.80 1.79
CA ALA A 220 4.53 -15.28 0.44
C ALA A 220 4.55 -13.75 0.46
N MET A 221 5.59 -13.16 -0.16
CA MET A 221 5.87 -11.72 -0.17
C MET A 221 6.09 -11.11 1.24
N GLY A 222 6.18 -11.94 2.28
CA GLY A 222 6.22 -11.56 3.69
C GLY A 222 4.92 -10.92 4.19
N HIS A 223 3.78 -11.23 3.57
CA HIS A 223 2.47 -10.79 4.01
C HIS A 223 2.06 -11.54 5.28
N LEU A 224 1.84 -10.83 6.38
CA LEU A 224 1.38 -11.39 7.65
C LEU A 224 -0.15 -11.48 7.72
N THR A 225 -0.87 -10.59 7.03
CA THR A 225 -2.34 -10.55 7.07
C THR A 225 -2.92 -10.73 5.68
N TRP A 226 -3.59 -11.86 5.43
CA TRP A 226 -4.47 -12.04 4.28
C TRP A 226 -5.92 -11.99 4.73
N SER A 227 -6.76 -11.24 4.02
CA SER A 227 -8.17 -11.14 4.39
C SER A 227 -9.04 -10.70 3.22
N SER A 228 -10.35 -10.80 3.41
CA SER A 228 -11.33 -10.44 2.40
C SER A 228 -11.44 -8.91 2.21
N SER A 229 -11.90 -8.48 1.04
CA SER A 229 -12.23 -7.05 0.79
C SER A 229 -13.20 -6.48 1.82
N ARG A 230 -14.15 -7.30 2.28
CA ARG A 230 -15.12 -6.89 3.29
C ARG A 230 -14.48 -6.67 4.65
N TRP A 231 -13.55 -7.53 5.06
CA TRP A 231 -12.84 -7.36 6.33
C TRP A 231 -11.98 -6.11 6.34
N TRP A 232 -11.25 -5.82 5.26
CA TRP A 232 -10.46 -4.59 5.16
C TRP A 232 -11.34 -3.34 5.24
N GLU A 233 -12.48 -3.34 4.55
CA GLU A 233 -13.45 -2.23 4.66
C GLU A 233 -14.01 -2.09 6.09
N ASP A 234 -14.45 -3.18 6.71
CA ASP A 234 -14.98 -3.16 8.07
C ASP A 234 -13.91 -2.73 9.08
N PHE A 235 -12.66 -3.15 8.88
CA PHE A 235 -11.51 -2.71 9.67
C PHE A 235 -11.38 -1.18 9.63
N PHE A 236 -11.32 -0.55 8.45
CA PHE A 236 -11.22 0.92 8.38
C PHE A 236 -12.49 1.63 8.87
N ALA A 237 -13.67 1.07 8.61
CA ALA A 237 -14.95 1.61 9.06
C ALA A 237 -15.07 1.65 10.60
N GLN A 238 -14.50 0.68 11.31
CA GLN A 238 -14.44 0.70 12.79
C GLN A 238 -13.67 1.90 13.35
N ALA A 239 -12.81 2.52 12.54
CA ALA A 239 -12.09 3.75 12.89
C ALA A 239 -12.87 5.03 12.56
N GLY A 240 -14.09 4.90 12.03
CA GLY A 240 -14.91 6.01 11.57
C GLY A 240 -14.61 6.46 10.14
N LEU A 241 -13.73 5.77 9.40
CA LEU A 241 -13.49 6.10 7.99
C LEU A 241 -14.69 5.72 7.13
N VAL A 242 -14.98 6.54 6.12
CA VAL A 242 -16.08 6.33 5.18
C VAL A 242 -15.49 6.00 3.81
N ARG A 243 -15.90 4.86 3.23
CA ARG A 243 -15.44 4.43 1.89
C ARG A 243 -16.16 5.21 0.78
N GLU A 244 -15.39 5.75 -0.15
CA GLU A 244 -15.85 6.62 -1.23
C GLU A 244 -16.05 5.86 -2.55
N VAL A 245 -17.11 5.05 -2.59
CA VAL A 245 -17.42 4.14 -3.70
C VAL A 245 -17.51 4.83 -5.06
N GLU A 246 -18.17 5.99 -5.15
CA GLU A 246 -18.33 6.68 -6.44
C GLU A 246 -17.02 7.28 -6.94
N LEU A 247 -16.17 7.76 -6.03
CA LEU A 247 -14.84 8.23 -6.37
C LEU A 247 -13.95 7.06 -6.82
N GLU A 248 -14.00 5.93 -6.13
CA GLU A 248 -13.28 4.71 -6.56
C GLU A 248 -13.70 4.29 -7.97
N LYS A 249 -15.00 4.18 -8.26
CA LYS A 249 -15.51 3.83 -9.59
C LYS A 249 -15.01 4.80 -10.67
N GLN A 250 -14.99 6.10 -10.38
CA GLN A 250 -14.46 7.10 -11.29
C GLN A 250 -12.95 6.86 -11.56
N LEU A 251 -12.17 6.59 -10.52
CA LEU A 251 -10.76 6.26 -10.66
C LEU A 251 -10.57 4.97 -11.48
N HIS A 252 -11.31 3.89 -11.19
CA HIS A 252 -11.26 2.65 -11.96
C HIS A 252 -11.54 2.86 -13.44
N ALA A 253 -12.62 3.58 -13.77
CA ALA A 253 -12.99 3.91 -15.14
C ALA A 253 -11.88 4.65 -15.91
N HIS A 254 -11.03 5.40 -15.20
CA HIS A 254 -9.94 6.17 -15.81
C HIS A 254 -8.58 5.50 -15.77
N PHE A 255 -8.31 4.57 -14.85
CA PHE A 255 -6.96 4.05 -14.63
C PHE A 255 -6.81 2.53 -14.79
N ASP A 256 -7.89 1.75 -14.83
CA ASP A 256 -7.78 0.29 -14.88
C ASP A 256 -7.07 -0.25 -16.12
N PHE A 257 -7.20 0.44 -17.26
CA PHE A 257 -6.57 0.03 -18.52
C PHE A 257 -5.03 0.10 -18.49
N ILE A 258 -4.44 0.81 -17.53
CA ILE A 258 -2.99 0.92 -17.30
C ILE A 258 -2.51 0.17 -16.06
N PHE A 259 -3.42 -0.08 -15.11
CA PHE A 259 -3.12 -0.83 -13.89
C PHE A 259 -3.00 -2.34 -14.14
N GLN A 260 -2.11 -2.98 -13.37
CA GLN A 260 -2.04 -4.44 -13.28
C GLN A 260 -3.21 -4.86 -12.39
N ALA A 261 -3.62 -6.11 -12.50
CA ALA A 261 -4.67 -6.66 -11.65
C ALA A 261 -4.46 -6.28 -10.18
N SER A 262 -3.30 -6.56 -9.58
CA SER A 262 -3.02 -6.26 -8.16
C SER A 262 -3.28 -4.79 -7.76
N LEU A 263 -2.88 -3.83 -8.61
CA LEU A 263 -3.07 -2.41 -8.36
C LEU A 263 -4.53 -1.94 -8.47
N ARG A 264 -5.45 -2.79 -8.95
CA ARG A 264 -6.89 -2.50 -8.98
C ARG A 264 -7.59 -2.85 -7.67
N SER A 265 -6.93 -3.53 -6.74
CA SER A 265 -7.48 -3.76 -5.40
C SER A 265 -7.20 -2.55 -4.51
N PHE A 266 -7.82 -1.41 -4.84
CA PHE A 266 -7.66 -0.17 -4.09
C PHE A 266 -8.95 0.31 -3.46
N PHE A 267 -8.79 1.00 -2.33
CA PHE A 267 -9.84 1.61 -1.56
C PHE A 267 -9.57 3.11 -1.44
N VAL A 268 -10.64 3.90 -1.54
CA VAL A 268 -10.60 5.33 -1.20
C VAL A 268 -11.47 5.54 0.01
N PHE A 269 -10.88 6.06 1.08
CA PHE A 269 -11.62 6.47 2.27
C PHE A 269 -11.52 7.97 2.48
N ARG A 270 -12.44 8.51 3.27
CA ARG A 270 -12.36 9.87 3.81
C ARG A 270 -12.56 9.89 5.31
N MET A 271 -12.11 10.98 5.93
CA MET A 271 -12.52 11.32 7.28
C MET A 271 -14.04 11.57 7.36
N PRO A 272 -14.70 11.27 8.50
CA PRO A 272 -16.13 11.51 8.69
C PRO A 272 -16.44 12.98 9.01
N THR A 273 -15.93 13.89 8.19
CA THR A 273 -16.00 15.35 8.39
C THR A 273 -16.67 16.03 7.19
N PRO A 274 -17.31 17.19 7.39
CA PRO A 274 -17.86 17.99 6.28
C PRO A 274 -16.79 18.42 5.26
N GLU A 275 -15.58 18.73 5.70
CA GLU A 275 -14.49 19.20 4.84
C GLU A 275 -13.99 18.10 3.89
N ALA A 276 -13.90 16.86 4.38
CA ALA A 276 -13.50 15.73 3.55
C ALA A 276 -14.61 15.37 2.55
N GLN A 277 -15.88 15.41 2.98
CA GLN A 277 -17.03 15.25 2.09
C GLN A 277 -17.05 16.30 0.97
N GLN A 278 -16.89 17.59 1.32
CA GLN A 278 -16.82 18.68 0.34
C GLN A 278 -15.67 18.51 -0.65
N ARG A 279 -14.52 18.01 -0.18
CA ARG A 279 -13.38 17.70 -1.05
C ARG A 279 -13.74 16.59 -2.05
N VAL A 280 -14.38 15.50 -1.61
CA VAL A 280 -14.82 14.43 -2.51
C VAL A 280 -15.82 14.95 -3.54
N GLU A 281 -16.82 15.72 -3.12
CA GLU A 281 -17.79 16.35 -4.03
C GLU A 281 -17.10 17.26 -5.07
N THR A 282 -16.11 18.04 -4.62
CA THR A 282 -15.30 18.90 -5.49
C THR A 282 -14.49 18.10 -6.51
N ILE A 283 -13.96 16.94 -6.12
CA ILE A 283 -13.23 16.03 -7.01
C ILE A 283 -14.20 15.40 -8.02
N LEU A 284 -15.32 14.85 -7.56
CA LEU A 284 -16.34 14.21 -8.40
C LEU A 284 -16.97 15.17 -9.41
N ALA A 285 -17.20 16.43 -9.02
CA ALA A 285 -17.76 17.45 -9.90
C ALA A 285 -16.82 17.86 -11.05
N ARG A 286 -15.54 17.48 -10.99
CA ARG A 286 -14.57 17.82 -12.02
C ARG A 286 -14.57 16.75 -13.11
N PRO A 287 -14.83 17.14 -14.36
CA PRO A 287 -14.70 16.19 -15.45
C PRO A 287 -13.24 15.76 -15.55
N PHE A 288 -13.03 14.45 -15.70
CA PHE A 288 -11.74 13.88 -16.05
C PHE A 288 -11.41 14.26 -17.49
N ALA A 289 -10.97 15.51 -17.70
CA ALA A 289 -10.62 15.99 -19.02
C ALA A 289 -9.35 15.26 -19.46
N GLY A 290 -9.48 14.34 -20.44
CA GLY A 290 -8.37 13.49 -20.89
C GLY A 290 -7.07 14.24 -21.20
N LEU A 291 -7.17 15.48 -21.71
CA LEU A 291 -6.01 16.36 -21.94
C LEU A 291 -5.24 16.70 -20.65
N ARG A 292 -5.94 17.00 -19.54
CA ARG A 292 -5.28 17.30 -18.26
C ARG A 292 -4.59 16.08 -17.68
N LYS A 293 -5.22 14.89 -17.80
CA LYS A 293 -4.60 13.62 -17.40
C LYS A 293 -3.27 13.41 -18.11
N TRP A 294 -3.25 13.52 -19.44
CA TRP A 294 -2.03 13.31 -20.21
C TRP A 294 -0.98 14.37 -19.94
N GLN A 295 -1.38 15.64 -19.76
CA GLN A 295 -0.47 16.70 -19.35
C GLN A 295 0.25 16.35 -18.04
N LYS A 296 -0.48 15.85 -17.03
CA LYS A 296 0.11 15.41 -15.76
C LYS A 296 1.02 14.20 -15.90
N VAL A 297 0.62 13.22 -16.69
CA VAL A 297 1.48 12.07 -17.01
C VAL A 297 2.80 12.52 -17.64
N PHE A 298 2.77 13.45 -18.60
CA PHE A 298 3.98 13.98 -19.23
C PHE A 298 4.83 14.82 -18.28
N GLU A 299 4.20 15.65 -17.43
CA GLU A 299 4.88 16.42 -16.38
C GLU A 299 5.65 15.50 -15.43
N PHE A 300 4.96 14.47 -14.89
CA PHE A 300 5.58 13.51 -13.99
C PHE A 300 6.62 12.64 -14.69
N TYR A 301 6.39 12.25 -15.95
CA TYR A 301 7.40 11.55 -16.74
C TYR A 301 8.68 12.38 -16.90
N GLY A 302 8.54 13.69 -17.15
CA GLY A 302 9.67 14.61 -17.18
C GLY A 302 10.42 14.69 -15.85
N CYS A 303 9.69 14.73 -14.73
CA CYS A 303 10.27 14.67 -13.39
C CYS A 303 11.05 13.37 -13.17
N MET A 304 10.45 12.23 -13.49
CA MET A 304 11.10 10.93 -13.31
C MET A 304 12.34 10.76 -14.18
N ARG A 305 12.37 11.34 -15.38
CA ARG A 305 13.58 11.35 -16.22
C ARG A 305 14.71 12.17 -15.59
N LYS A 306 14.40 13.34 -15.01
CA LYS A 306 15.39 14.16 -14.29
C LYS A 306 15.91 13.42 -13.07
N LEU A 307 15.00 12.79 -12.32
CA LEU A 307 15.32 11.97 -11.16
C LEU A 307 16.22 10.79 -11.54
N GLN A 308 15.88 10.09 -12.62
CA GLN A 308 16.67 8.98 -13.13
C GLN A 308 18.09 9.43 -13.52
N ALA A 309 18.23 10.59 -14.15
CA ALA A 309 19.53 11.16 -14.48
C ALA A 309 20.37 11.50 -13.24
N SER A 310 19.72 11.93 -12.15
CA SER A 310 20.43 12.26 -10.88
C SER A 310 21.00 11.04 -10.15
N LEU A 311 20.49 9.84 -10.42
CA LEU A 311 20.94 8.60 -9.79
C LEU A 311 22.26 8.05 -10.37
N GLY A 312 22.81 8.69 -11.40
CA GLY A 312 24.05 8.31 -12.07
C GLY A 312 23.88 7.13 -13.06
N PRO A 313 24.87 6.91 -13.94
CA PRO A 313 24.89 5.76 -14.83
C PRO A 313 25.00 4.44 -14.04
N HIS A 314 24.43 3.38 -14.61
CA HIS A 314 24.51 2.01 -14.12
C HIS A 314 25.94 1.45 -14.19
#